data_AF-A0A841Z076-F1
#
_entry.id   AF-A0A841Z076-F1
#
_cell.length_a   1.000
_cell.length_b   1.000
_cell.length_c   1.000
_cell.angle_alpha   90.00
_cell.angle_beta   90.00
_cell.angle_gamma   90.00
#
_symmetry.space_group_name_H-M   'P 1'
#
loop_
_entity.id
_entity.type
_entity.pdbx_description
1 polymer ?
#
loop_
_entity_poly.entity_id
_entity_poly.type
_entity_poly.pdbx_seq_one_letter_code
_entity_poly.pdbx_strand_id
1 'polypeptide(L)'
;MIQRRLLIHDIEYKRYNSQGAYGESWDDAITINRVRVQAVNRVVKSATGDDIQSNTLIFIDRIVSSPALRPDEKSIIIFDNREYHVVAVDDVYARGSNVHHWEVYCN
;
A
#
# COMPACT_ATOMS: atom_id res chain seq x y z
N MET A 1 7.02 14.98 3.96
CA MET A 1 7.84 13.80 4.21
C MET A 1 7.66 13.31 5.64
N ILE A 2 7.49 12.00 5.79
CA ILE A 2 7.74 11.23 7.00
C ILE A 2 9.25 11.22 7.25
N GLN A 3 9.65 11.24 8.52
CA GLN A 3 11.07 11.16 8.89
C GLN A 3 11.65 9.82 8.45
N ARG A 4 12.74 9.86 7.67
CA ARG A 4 13.41 8.68 7.09
C ARG A 4 13.71 7.57 8.10
N ARG A 5 14.08 7.91 9.34
CA ARG A 5 14.36 6.95 10.41
C ARG A 5 13.17 6.06 10.79
N LEU A 6 11.95 6.46 10.44
CA LEU A 6 10.73 5.70 10.72
C LEU A 6 10.43 4.69 9.60
N LEU A 7 10.94 4.93 8.40
CA LEU A 7 10.70 4.14 7.20
C LEU A 7 11.80 3.08 7.03
N ILE A 8 11.71 2.03 7.85
CA ILE A 8 12.79 1.04 8.06
C ILE A 8 12.60 -0.28 7.31
N HIS A 9 11.48 -0.45 6.59
CA HIS A 9 11.15 -1.70 5.90
C HIS A 9 11.24 -1.53 4.40
N ASP A 10 11.39 -2.65 3.71
CA ASP A 10 11.23 -2.78 2.27
C ASP A 10 10.15 -3.84 2.01
N ILE A 11 9.34 -3.66 0.97
CA ILE A 11 8.25 -4.55 0.59
C ILE A 11 8.35 -4.87 -0.90
N GLU A 12 7.74 -5.98 -1.33
CA GLU A 12 7.51 -6.22 -2.75
C GLU A 12 6.06 -5.90 -3.08
N TYR A 13 5.83 -5.29 -4.24
CA TYR A 13 4.52 -4.88 -4.71
C TYR A 13 4.25 -5.51 -6.07
N LYS A 14 3.12 -6.20 -6.19
CA LYS A 14 2.60 -6.74 -7.44
C LYS A 14 1.32 -6.00 -7.78
N ARG A 15 1.36 -5.19 -8.83
CA ARG A 15 0.21 -4.37 -9.26
C ARG A 15 -0.90 -5.26 -9.78
N TYR A 16 -2.14 -5.00 -9.37
CA TYR A 16 -3.30 -5.65 -9.96
C TYR A 16 -3.54 -5.18 -11.40
N ASN A 17 -3.67 -6.13 -12.32
CA ASN A 17 -3.95 -5.89 -13.73
C ASN A 17 -5.38 -6.37 -14.06
N SER A 18 -6.28 -5.39 -14.22
CA SER A 18 -7.70 -5.62 -14.52
C SER A 18 -7.98 -6.04 -15.96
N GLN A 19 -6.98 -6.01 -16.84
CA GLN A 19 -7.11 -6.36 -18.26
C GLN A 19 -6.55 -7.76 -18.58
N GLY A 20 -6.28 -8.57 -17.56
CA GLY A 20 -5.85 -9.95 -17.71
C GLY A 20 -6.80 -10.75 -18.61
N ALA A 21 -6.25 -11.43 -19.60
CA ALA A 21 -7.03 -12.20 -20.58
C ALA A 21 -7.84 -13.35 -19.94
N TYR A 22 -7.48 -13.80 -18.73
CA TYR A 22 -8.08 -14.95 -18.05
C TYR A 22 -8.17 -14.75 -16.53
N GLY A 23 -9.01 -13.81 -16.08
CA GLY A 23 -9.29 -13.60 -14.66
C GLY A 23 -8.33 -12.59 -14.00
N GLU A 24 -8.23 -12.66 -12.67
CA GLU A 24 -7.36 -11.76 -11.91
C GLU A 24 -5.88 -12.04 -12.22
N SER A 25 -5.14 -10.98 -12.54
CA SER A 25 -3.72 -11.07 -12.88
C SER A 25 -2.95 -9.95 -12.20
N TRP A 26 -1.66 -10.17 -11.97
CA TRP A 26 -0.77 -9.20 -11.35
C TRP A 26 0.52 -9.08 -12.14
N ASP A 27 1.06 -7.87 -12.19
CA ASP A 27 2.35 -7.59 -12.81
C ASP A 27 3.51 -8.19 -11.99
N ASP A 28 4.69 -8.24 -12.60
CA ASP A 28 5.92 -8.64 -11.92
C ASP A 28 6.17 -7.78 -10.66
N ALA A 29 6.72 -8.42 -9.63
CA ALA A 29 6.96 -7.78 -8.35
C ALA A 29 8.04 -6.68 -8.46
N ILE A 30 7.77 -5.52 -7.87
CA ILE A 30 8.74 -4.44 -7.71
C ILE A 30 9.00 -4.17 -6.23
N THR A 31 10.26 -3.93 -5.86
CA THR A 31 10.61 -3.59 -4.48
C THR A 31 10.34 -2.11 -4.21
N ILE A 32 9.51 -1.83 -3.20
CA ILE A 32 9.33 -0.49 -2.65
C ILE A 32 10.14 -0.39 -1.37
N ASN A 33 11.18 0.44 -1.43
CA ASN A 33 12.12 0.64 -0.34
C ASN A 33 11.67 1.78 0.57
N ARG A 34 12.09 1.70 1.84
CA ARG A 34 11.83 2.72 2.87
C ARG A 34 10.34 2.99 3.05
N VAL A 35 9.64 1.99 3.54
CA VAL A 35 8.26 2.08 4.01
C VAL A 35 8.20 1.82 5.51
N ARG A 36 7.04 2.08 6.13
CA ARG A 36 6.74 1.60 7.48
C ARG A 36 5.58 0.62 7.40
N VAL A 37 5.78 -0.60 7.90
CA VAL A 37 4.70 -1.57 8.13
C VAL A 37 4.31 -1.53 9.61
N GLN A 38 3.02 -1.52 9.90
CA GLN A 38 2.46 -1.61 11.25
C GLN A 38 1.29 -2.61 11.27
N ALA A 39 1.26 -3.47 12.28
CA ALA A 39 0.09 -4.28 12.56
C ALA A 39 -1.01 -3.39 13.14
N VAL A 40 -2.22 -3.54 12.62
CA VAL A 40 -3.41 -2.80 13.05
C VAL A 40 -4.59 -3.75 13.16
N ASN A 41 -5.69 -3.27 13.75
CA ASN A 41 -6.98 -3.98 13.71
C ASN A 41 -8.03 -2.91 13.44
N ARG A 42 -8.33 -2.66 12.16
CA ARG A 42 -9.20 -1.56 11.74
C ARG A 42 -10.15 -2.01 10.63
N VAL A 43 -11.42 -1.65 10.78
CA VAL A 43 -12.41 -1.76 9.68
C VAL A 43 -12.23 -0.59 8.74
N VAL A 44 -12.08 -0.87 7.45
CA VAL A 44 -11.95 0.12 6.38
C VAL A 44 -12.99 -0.14 5.30
N LYS A 45 -13.38 0.91 4.58
CA LYS A 45 -14.29 0.80 3.44
C LYS A 45 -13.48 0.63 2.16
N SER A 46 -13.78 -0.40 1.38
CA SER A 46 -13.22 -0.55 0.03
C SER A 46 -13.84 0.46 -0.94
N ALA A 47 -13.29 0.58 -2.16
CA ALA A 47 -13.91 1.38 -3.22
C ALA A 47 -15.32 0.90 -3.60
N THR A 48 -15.66 -0.37 -3.36
CA THR A 48 -17.00 -0.93 -3.59
C THR A 48 -17.98 -0.65 -2.45
N GLY A 49 -17.52 -0.05 -1.35
CA GLY A 49 -18.34 0.28 -0.18
C GLY A 49 -18.44 -0.83 0.87
N ASP A 50 -17.72 -1.94 0.68
CA ASP A 50 -17.69 -3.06 1.60
C ASP A 50 -16.84 -2.73 2.84
N ASP A 51 -17.30 -3.15 4.01
CA ASP A 51 -16.53 -3.04 5.25
C ASP A 51 -15.57 -4.23 5.35
N ILE A 52 -14.26 -3.96 5.23
CA ILE A 52 -13.21 -4.98 5.25
C ILE A 52 -12.31 -4.78 6.47
N GLN A 53 -12.02 -5.88 7.15
CA GLN A 53 -11.09 -5.90 8.28
C GLN A 53 -9.64 -5.84 7.76
N SER A 54 -8.94 -4.73 8.02
CA SER A 54 -7.52 -4.59 7.78
C SER A 54 -6.71 -5.01 9.02
N ASN A 55 -5.67 -5.81 8.81
CA ASN A 55 -4.73 -6.26 9.83
C ASN A 55 -3.36 -5.56 9.75
N THR A 56 -3.10 -4.85 8.65
CA THR A 56 -1.80 -4.26 8.35
C THR A 56 -1.98 -2.89 7.71
N LEU A 57 -1.22 -1.90 8.18
CA LEU A 57 -1.15 -0.55 7.64
C LEU A 57 0.29 -0.27 7.19
N ILE A 58 0.43 0.17 5.95
CA ILE A 58 1.71 0.49 5.34
C ILE A 58 1.75 1.97 4.98
N PHE A 59 2.80 2.65 5.41
CA PHE A 59 3.05 4.04 5.07
C PHE A 59 4.10 4.13 3.97
N ILE A 60 3.71 4.71 2.83
CA ILE A 60 4.60 4.96 1.69
C ILE A 60 4.74 6.47 1.55
N ASP A 61 5.94 7.00 1.82
CA ASP A 61 6.21 8.43 1.71
C ASP A 61 6.47 8.83 0.26
N ARG A 62 5.84 9.93 -0.18
CA ARG A 62 5.97 10.41 -1.55
C ARG A 62 7.39 10.83 -1.94
N ILE A 63 8.23 11.20 -0.97
CA ILE A 63 9.58 11.75 -1.23
C ILE A 63 10.67 10.75 -0.85
N VAL A 64 10.50 10.01 0.24
CA VAL A 64 11.54 9.16 0.82
C VAL A 64 11.46 7.71 0.34
N SER A 65 10.25 7.19 0.09
CA SER A 65 10.06 5.84 -0.42
C SER A 65 10.43 5.76 -1.90
N SER A 66 10.90 4.60 -2.35
CA SER A 66 11.35 4.43 -3.73
C SER A 66 11.05 3.03 -4.26
N PRO A 67 10.25 2.90 -5.34
CA PRO A 67 9.57 3.98 -6.05
C PRO A 67 8.47 4.65 -5.21
N ALA A 68 8.26 5.95 -5.40
CA ALA A 68 7.15 6.68 -4.81
C ALA A 68 5.89 6.46 -5.67
N LEU A 69 5.10 5.45 -5.35
CA LEU A 69 3.86 5.13 -6.05
C LEU A 69 2.71 4.95 -5.06
N ARG A 70 1.51 5.24 -5.54
CA ARG A 70 0.26 4.92 -4.86
C ARG A 70 -0.18 3.51 -5.29
N PRO A 71 -0.29 2.54 -4.36
CA PRO A 71 -0.79 1.22 -4.70
C PRO A 71 -2.25 1.26 -5.19
N ASP A 72 -2.60 0.34 -6.09
CA ASP A 72 -3.98 0.14 -6.52
C ASP A 72 -4.66 -0.89 -5.59
N GLU A 73 -5.95 -0.72 -5.30
CA GLU A 73 -6.72 -1.74 -4.60
C GLU A 73 -6.68 -3.08 -5.34
N LYS A 74 -6.79 -4.19 -4.60
CA LYS A 74 -6.59 -5.58 -5.05
C LYS A 74 -5.16 -5.96 -5.42
N SER A 75 -4.22 -5.01 -5.44
CA SER A 75 -2.81 -5.33 -5.61
C SER A 75 -2.29 -6.15 -4.43
N ILE A 76 -1.18 -6.86 -4.63
CA ILE A 76 -0.56 -7.69 -3.61
C ILE A 76 0.69 -7.00 -3.09
N ILE A 77 0.86 -7.01 -1.77
CA ILE A 77 2.08 -6.62 -1.09
C ILE A 77 2.68 -7.84 -0.40
N ILE A 78 3.98 -8.06 -0.59
CA ILE A 78 4.74 -9.11 0.08
C ILE A 78 5.64 -8.45 1.11
N PHE A 79 5.49 -8.87 2.36
CA PHE A 79 6.33 -8.45 3.46
C PHE A 79 6.56 -9.61 4.41
N ASP A 80 7.82 -9.86 4.77
CA ASP A 80 8.21 -10.96 5.67
C ASP A 80 7.68 -12.34 5.21
N ASN A 81 7.83 -12.63 3.90
CA ASN A 81 7.32 -13.83 3.23
C ASN A 81 5.81 -14.07 3.39
N ARG A 82 5.04 -13.02 3.67
CA ARG A 82 3.57 -13.05 3.73
C ARG A 82 2.98 -12.15 2.67
N GLU A 83 1.94 -12.65 2.02
CA GLU A 83 1.14 -11.89 1.06
C GLU A 83 0.01 -11.18 1.78
N TYR A 84 -0.21 -9.92 1.38
CA TYR A 84 -1.29 -9.08 1.86
C TYR A 84 -2.00 -8.46 0.67
N HIS A 85 -3.33 -8.38 0.72
CA HIS A 85 -4.10 -7.72 -0.33
C HIS A 85 -4.37 -6.27 0.05
N VAL A 86 -4.17 -5.35 -0.89
CA VAL A 86 -4.52 -3.93 -0.71
C VAL A 86 -6.04 -3.79 -0.74
N VAL A 87 -6.62 -3.34 0.38
CA VAL A 87 -8.08 -3.20 0.52
C VAL A 87 -8.55 -1.75 0.36
N ALA A 88 -7.71 -0.79 0.76
CA ALA A 88 -7.99 0.64 0.65
C ALA A 88 -6.69 1.43 0.70
N VAL A 89 -6.67 2.61 0.08
CA VAL A 89 -5.52 3.52 0.09
C VAL A 89 -5.97 4.95 0.31
N ASP A 90 -5.54 5.54 1.42
CA ASP A 90 -5.81 6.93 1.76
C ASP A 90 -4.66 7.84 1.33
N ASP A 91 -5.03 8.94 0.67
CA ASP A 91 -4.11 10.03 0.35
C ASP A 91 -4.02 10.98 1.55
N VAL A 92 -2.88 10.98 2.24
CA VAL A 92 -2.66 11.85 3.41
C VAL A 92 -1.94 13.11 2.97
N TYR A 93 -2.46 14.27 3.38
CA TYR A 93 -1.90 15.59 3.07
C TYR A 93 -1.32 16.23 4.35
N ALA A 94 -0.22 16.96 4.24
CA ALA A 94 0.39 17.65 5.39
C ALA A 94 0.05 19.15 5.40
N ARG A 95 0.52 19.88 4.38
CA ARG A 95 0.20 21.31 4.16
C ARG A 95 0.10 21.54 2.65
N GLY A 96 -1.04 22.08 2.20
CA GLY A 96 -1.32 22.31 0.78
C GLY A 96 -1.89 21.08 0.06
N SER A 97 -1.92 21.14 -1.28
CA SER A 97 -2.58 20.15 -2.15
C SER A 97 -1.70 18.96 -2.54
N ASN A 98 -0.47 18.89 -2.03
CA ASN A 98 0.46 17.81 -2.36
C ASN A 98 0.30 16.65 -1.38
N VAL A 99 0.08 15.44 -1.90
CA VAL A 99 0.10 14.20 -1.11
C VAL A 99 1.43 14.11 -0.36
N HIS A 100 1.34 13.85 0.93
CA HIS A 100 2.44 13.72 1.86
C HIS A 100 2.96 12.27 1.89
N HIS A 101 2.04 11.33 2.08
CA HIS A 101 2.26 9.89 2.01
C HIS A 101 0.93 9.20 1.72
N TRP A 102 1.01 7.92 1.40
CA TRP A 102 -0.14 7.03 1.30
C TRP A 102 -0.21 6.14 2.54
N GLU A 103 -1.41 6.01 3.07
CA GLU A 103 -1.78 5.01 4.07
C GLU A 103 -2.47 3.85 3.35
N VAL A 104 -1.79 2.71 3.31
CA VAL A 104 -2.20 1.53 2.55
C VAL A 104 -2.69 0.48 3.55
N TYR A 105 -3.98 0.21 3.51
CA TYR A 105 -4.61 -0.79 4.36
C TYR A 105 -4.60 -2.13 3.65
N CYS A 106 -4.16 -3.16 4.37
CA CYS A 106 -4.10 -4.52 3.85
C CYS A 106 -4.73 -5.54 4.81
N ASN A 107 -5.15 -6.67 4.24
CA ASN A 107 -5.63 -7.85 4.98
C ASN A 107 -4.87 -9.12 4.56
#